data_AF-A0A438IVM3-F1
#
_entry.id   AF-A0A438IVM3-F1
#
_cell.length_a   1.000
_cell.length_b   1.000
_cell.length_c   1.000
_cell.angle_alpha   90.00
_cell.angle_beta   90.00
_cell.angle_gamma   90.00
#
_symmetry.space_group_name_H-M   'P 1'
#
loop_
_entity.id
_entity.type
_entity.pdbx_description
1 polymer ?
#
loop_
_entity_poly.entity_id
_entity_poly.type
_entity_poly.pdbx_seq_one_letter_code
_entity_poly.pdbx_strand_id
1 'polypeptide(L)' 'MEYLKFLEEKLKGKKSFGGEMMRFLDLALGWLANMISILEEIVGLTVGDEEKFPLLSAWTQDFEDAPIIKGNWPH' A
#
# COMPACT_ATOMS: atom_id res chain seq x y z
N MET A 1 8.77 -4.46 10.02
CA MET A 1 9.13 -5.66 9.21
C MET A 1 8.10 -6.78 9.34
N GLU A 2 7.84 -7.37 10.52
CA GLU A 2 6.84 -8.47 10.64
C GLU A 2 5.42 -8.07 10.25
N TYR A 3 4.97 -6.88 10.66
CA TYR A 3 3.66 -6.37 10.25
C TYR A 3 3.54 -6.14 8.74
N LEU A 4 4.61 -5.69 8.08
CA LEU A 4 4.65 -5.56 6.62
C LEU A 4 4.55 -6.92 5.94
N LYS A 5 5.27 -7.93 6.43
CA LYS A 5 5.13 -9.32 5.96
C LYS A 5 3.71 -9.84 6.14
N PHE A 6 3.07 -9.56 7.28
CA PHE A 6 1.69 -9.95 7.51
C PHE A 6 0.73 -9.30 6.52
N LEU A 7 0.90 -8.01 6.23
CA LEU A 7 0.06 -7.29 5.27
C LEU A 7 0.28 -7.79 3.83
N GLU A 8 1.52 -8.06 3.43
CA GLU A 8 1.86 -8.68 2.15
C GLU A 8 1.15 -10.03 1.96
N GLU A 9 1.17 -10.90 2.99
CA GLU A 9 0.45 -12.18 2.96
C GLU A 9 -1.07 -11.99 2.84
N LYS A 10 -1.63 -10.91 3.40
CA LYS A 10 -3.07 -10.62 3.28
C LYS A 10 -3.50 -10.21 1.88
N LEU A 11 -2.57 -9.67 1.09
CA LEU A 11 -2.77 -9.29 -0.30
C LEU A 11 -2.58 -10.46 -1.27
N LYS A 12 -2.02 -11.60 -0.86
CA LYS A 12 -1.85 -12.75 -1.75
C LYS A 12 -3.16 -13.18 -2.39
N GLY A 13 -3.13 -13.25 -3.73
CA GLY A 13 -4.30 -13.61 -4.55
C GLY A 13 -5.38 -12.53 -4.65
N LYS A 14 -5.09 -11.29 -4.20
CA LYS A 14 -6.01 -10.16 -4.23
C LYS A 14 -5.30 -8.94 -4.82
N LYS A 15 -6.07 -8.04 -5.43
CA LYS A 15 -5.55 -6.74 -5.88
C LYS A 15 -5.58 -5.69 -4.77
N SER A 16 -6.48 -5.85 -3.81
CA SER A 16 -6.62 -4.92 -2.69
C SER A 16 -6.93 -5.67 -1.40
N PHE A 17 -6.82 -5.00 -0.26
CA PHE A 17 -7.23 -5.60 1.01
C PHE A 17 -8.72 -5.94 1.01
N GLY A 18 -9.52 -5.16 0.27
CA GLY A 18 -10.93 -5.40 -0.01
C GLY A 18 -11.25 -6.52 -1.01
N GLY A 19 -10.24 -7.11 -1.69
CA GLY A 19 -10.41 -8.20 -2.66
C GLY A 19 -10.02 -7.81 -4.09
N GLU A 20 -10.96 -7.91 -5.03
CA GLU A 20 -10.71 -7.62 -6.46
C GLU A 20 -10.77 -6.13 -6.82
N MET A 21 -11.43 -5.33 -5.98
CA MET A 21 -11.61 -3.89 -6.18
C MET A 21 -11.37 -3.18 -4.85
N MET A 22 -10.88 -1.95 -4.90
CA MET A 22 -10.75 -1.06 -3.75
C MET A 22 -12.10 -0.91 -3.03
N ARG A 23 -12.12 -1.22 -1.72
CA ARG A 23 -13.34 -1.14 -0.87
C ARG A 23 -13.02 -0.50 0.47
N PHE A 24 -13.98 -0.53 1.39
CA PHE A 24 -13.88 0.10 2.72
C PHE A 24 -12.56 -0.16 3.45
N LEU A 25 -12.07 -1.41 3.41
CA LEU A 25 -10.83 -1.76 4.10
C LEU A 25 -9.61 -1.05 3.50
N ASP A 26 -9.59 -0.84 2.19
CA ASP A 26 -8.51 -0.08 1.52
C ASP A 26 -8.54 1.39 1.94
N LEU A 27 -9.72 2.01 2.04
CA LEU A 27 -9.85 3.39 2.54
C LEU A 27 -9.42 3.50 4.01
N ALA A 28 -9.82 2.55 4.86
CA ALA A 28 -9.43 2.52 6.27
C ALA A 28 -7.92 2.31 6.46
N LEU A 29 -7.29 1.59 5.53
CA LEU A 29 -5.85 1.35 5.50
C LEU A 29 -5.09 2.39 4.68
N GLY A 30 -5.76 3.36 4.05
CA GLY A 30 -5.15 4.32 3.14
C GLY A 30 -3.95 5.02 3.74
N TRP A 31 -4.00 5.40 5.02
CA TRP A 31 -2.87 6.02 5.74
C TRP A 31 -1.56 5.23 5.67
N LEU A 32 -1.61 3.91 5.46
CA LEU A 32 -0.44 3.06 5.27
C LEU A 32 0.31 3.41 3.98
N ALA A 33 -0.38 3.81 2.91
CA ALA A 33 0.26 4.25 1.66
C ALA A 33 1.25 5.39 1.95
N ASN A 34 0.82 6.40 2.70
CA ASN A 34 1.69 7.54 3.07
C ASN A 34 2.82 7.11 4.02
N MET A 35 2.52 6.28 5.02
CA MET A 35 3.57 5.79 5.93
C MET A 35 4.63 4.93 5.23
N ILE A 36 4.24 4.17 4.21
CA ILE A 36 5.18 3.40 3.39
C ILE A 36 6.11 4.34 2.63
N SER A 37 5.57 5.34 1.93
CA SER A 37 6.36 6.35 1.20
C SER A 37 7.34 7.11 2.11
N ILE A 38 6.91 7.48 3.33
CA ILE A 38 7.77 8.14 4.32
C ILE A 38 8.90 7.21 4.83
N LEU A 39 8.61 5.92 5.04
CA LEU A 39 9.62 4.95 5.50
C LEU A 39 10.69 4.71 4.43
N GLU A 40 10.32 4.75 3.15
CA GLU A 40 11.26 4.70 2.03
C GLU A 40 12.20 5.90 2.03
N GLU A 41 11.65 7.11 2.19
CA GLU A 41 12.40 8.36 2.15
C GLU A 41 13.34 8.55 3.36
N ILE A 42 12.87 8.24 4.58
CA ILE A 42 13.60 8.54 5.82
C ILE A 42 14.54 7.41 6.24
N VAL A 43 14.09 6.16 6.11
CA VAL A 43 14.80 5.01 6.70
C VAL A 43 15.64 4.27 5.64
N GLY A 44 15.54 4.67 4.36
CA GLY A 44 16.13 3.92 3.24
C GLY A 44 15.58 2.50 3.16
N LEU A 45 14.42 2.27 3.78
CA LEU A 45 13.74 1.00 3.84
C LEU A 45 12.94 0.94 2.56
N THR A 46 13.57 0.50 1.47
CA THR A 46 12.89 0.34 0.18
C THR A 46 11.78 -0.69 0.39
N VAL A 47 10.54 -0.22 0.57
CA VAL A 47 9.36 -1.06 0.39
C VAL A 47 9.16 -1.34 -1.11
N GLY A 48 9.77 -0.51 -1.96
CA GLY A 48 10.17 -0.75 -3.34
C GLY A 48 11.44 -1.59 -3.52
N ASP A 49 11.89 -2.32 -2.50
CA ASP A 49 12.54 -3.61 -2.76
C ASP A 49 11.38 -4.50 -3.22
N GLU A 50 10.95 -4.33 -4.48
CA GLU A 50 9.87 -5.12 -5.12
C GLU A 50 10.12 -6.63 -4.93
N GLU A 51 11.36 -7.03 -4.61
CA GLU A 51 11.73 -8.38 -4.23
C GLU A 51 11.14 -8.85 -2.88
N LYS A 52 10.85 -7.96 -1.92
CA LYS A 52 10.33 -8.31 -0.58
C LYS A 52 8.83 -8.09 -0.41
N PHE A 53 8.30 -6.98 -0.92
CA PHE A 53 6.89 -6.59 -0.71
C PHE A 53 6.19 -6.12 -2.00
N PRO A 54 6.23 -6.93 -3.08
CA PRO A 54 5.68 -6.54 -4.37
C PRO A 54 4.18 -6.21 -4.34
N LEU A 55 3.39 -6.91 -3.52
CA LEU A 55 1.95 -6.71 -3.47
C LEU A 55 1.58 -5.43 -2.74
N LEU A 56 2.27 -5.13 -1.63
CA LEU A 56 2.10 -3.87 -0.91
C LEU A 56 2.50 -2.67 -1.77
N SER A 57 3.62 -2.77 -2.49
CA SER A 57 4.06 -1.71 -3.39
C SER A 57 3.03 -1.44 -4.49
N ALA A 58 2.56 -2.50 -5.16
CA ALA A 58 1.51 -2.39 -6.18
C ALA A 58 0.21 -1.81 -5.62
N TRP A 59 -0.20 -2.25 -4.43
CA TRP A 59 -1.40 -1.73 -3.77
C TRP A 59 -1.28 -0.25 -3.43
N THR A 60 -0.13 0.22 -2.93
CA THR A 60 0.10 1.63 -2.64
C THR A 60 -0.05 2.48 -3.89
N GLN A 61 0.58 2.07 -5.00
CA GLN A 61 0.48 2.78 -6.28
C GLN A 61 -0.97 2.81 -6.80
N ASP A 62 -1.65 1.66 -6.80
CA ASP A 62 -3.06 1.56 -7.20
C ASP A 62 -3.98 2.41 -6.29
N PHE A 63 -3.64 2.53 -5.01
CA PHE A 63 -4.39 3.32 -4.04
C PHE A 63 -4.24 4.82 -4.29
N GLU A 64 -3.01 5.30 -4.46
CA GLU A 64 -2.71 6.71 -4.74
C GLU A 64 -3.27 7.18 -6.09
N ASP A 65 -3.24 6.32 -7.11
CA ASP A 65 -3.76 6.63 -8.43
C ASP A 65 -5.28 6.54 -8.55
N ALA A 66 -5.97 6.00 -7.54
CA ALA A 66 -7.42 5.90 -7.57
C ALA A 66 -8.05 7.30 -7.67
N PRO A 67 -9.01 7.53 -8.59
CA PRO A 67 -9.54 8.88 -8.88
C PRO A 67 -10.09 9.62 -7.66
N ILE A 68 -10.65 8.90 -6.69
CA ILE A 68 -11.18 9.47 -5.44
C ILE A 68 -10.08 9.89 -4.46
N ILE A 69 -8.92 9.23 -4.52
CA ILE A 69 -7.77 9.48 -3.65
C ILE A 69 -6.88 10.55 -4.26
N LYS A 70 -6.54 10.44 -5.55
CA LYS A 70 -5.57 11.31 -6.25
C LYS A 70 -5.80 12.82 -6.09
N GLY A 71 -7.05 13.25 -5.98
CA GLY A 71 -7.42 14.66 -5.78
C GLY A 71 -7.54 15.12 -4.31
N ASN A 72 -7.51 14.19 -3.36
CA ASN A 72 -7.72 14.42 -1.92
C ASN A 72 -6.54 13.95 -1.06
N TRP A 73 -5.52 13.37 -1.70
CA TRP A 73 -4.38 12.80 -1.01
C TRP A 73 -3.49 13.92 -0.45
N PRO A 74 -3.15 13.89 0.85
CA PRO A 74 -2.23 14.87 1.40
C PRO A 74 -0.83 14.61 0.81
N HIS A 75 -0.39 15.52 -0.06
CA HIS A 75 1.00 15.62 -0.50
C HIS A 75 1.90 16.09 0.63
#